data_AF-A0A3A9Z1N4-F1
#
_entry.id   AF-A0A3A9Z1N4-F1
#
_cell.length_a   1.000
_cell.length_b   1.000
_cell.length_c   1.000
_cell.angle_alpha   90.00
_cell.angle_beta   90.00
_cell.angle_gamma   90.00
#
_symmetry.space_group_name_H-M   'P 1'
#
loop_
_entity.id
_entity.type
_entity.pdbx_description
1 polymer ?
#
loop_
_entity_poly.entity_id
_entity_poly.type
_entity_poly.pdbx_seq_one_letter_code
_entity_poly.pdbx_strand_id
1 'polypeptide(L)' 'MDIDEGSFELVMRPADAAMAAAIIEAERTREEAEQAAARARKALAAAARELTKKVTVRDAGAMLHVSHQQIAKPAPKGS' A
#
# COMPACT_ATOMS: atom_id res chain seq x y z
N MET A 1 -20.19 -31.95 -26.15
CA MET A 1 -20.04 -30.87 -25.17
C MET A 1 -18.55 -30.73 -24.97
N ASP A 2 -17.95 -29.74 -25.63
CA ASP A 2 -16.52 -29.45 -25.52
C ASP A 2 -16.33 -28.48 -24.35
N ILE A 3 -15.75 -28.97 -23.25
CA ILE A 3 -15.36 -28.13 -22.11
C ILE A 3 -13.94 -27.66 -22.39
N ASP A 4 -13.74 -26.34 -22.45
CA ASP A 4 -12.45 -25.70 -22.72
C ASP A 4 -11.48 -25.98 -21.56
N GLU A 5 -10.24 -26.36 -21.86
CA GLU A 5 -9.22 -26.75 -20.87
C GLU A 5 -8.87 -25.61 -19.88
N GLY A 6 -9.17 -24.35 -20.22
CA GLY A 6 -9.02 -23.20 -19.33
C GLY A 6 -10.18 -22.95 -18.36
N SER A 7 -11.23 -23.78 -18.38
CA SER A 7 -12.47 -23.53 -17.62
C SER A 7 -12.38 -23.84 -16.12
N PHE A 8 -11.27 -24.40 -15.66
CA PHE A 8 -11.09 -24.85 -14.28
C PHE A 8 -10.01 -24.03 -13.58
N GLU A 9 -10.41 -23.26 -12.57
CA GLU A 9 -9.47 -22.60 -11.66
C GLU A 9 -8.99 -23.62 -10.62
N LEU A 10 -7.72 -23.99 -10.69
CA LEU A 10 -7.10 -24.96 -9.78
C LEU A 10 -6.86 -24.30 -8.42
N VAL A 11 -7.90 -24.27 -7.57
CA VAL A 11 -7.79 -23.75 -6.20
C VAL A 11 -7.15 -24.84 -5.34
N MET A 12 -5.83 -24.74 -5.11
CA MET A 12 -5.14 -25.56 -4.10
C MET A 12 -5.61 -25.13 -2.69
N ARG A 13 -6.75 -25.65 -2.25
CA ARG A 13 -7.16 -25.55 -0.85
C ARG A 13 -6.39 -26.59 -0.04
N PRO A 14 -5.79 -26.23 1.11
CA PRO A 14 -5.31 -27.22 2.07
C PRO A 14 -6.43 -28.22 2.38
N ALA A 15 -6.09 -29.50 2.53
CA ALA A 15 -7.06 -30.53 2.88
C ALA A 15 -7.73 -30.28 4.25
N ASP A 16 -7.13 -29.42 5.07
CA ASP A 16 -7.62 -29.02 6.38
C ASP A 16 -8.35 -27.65 6.30
N ALA A 17 -9.64 -27.65 6.67
CA ALA A 17 -10.48 -26.47 6.70
C ALA A 17 -9.97 -25.36 7.64
N ALA A 18 -9.28 -25.72 8.73
CA ALA A 18 -8.68 -24.76 9.65
C ALA A 18 -7.47 -24.05 9.00
N MET A 19 -6.69 -24.78 8.21
CA MET A 19 -5.56 -24.21 7.47
C MET A 19 -6.03 -23.30 6.34
N ALA A 20 -7.09 -23.69 5.62
CA ALA A 20 -7.70 -22.83 4.60
C ALA A 20 -8.25 -21.53 5.21
N ALA A 21 -8.93 -21.60 6.35
CA ALA A 21 -9.43 -20.41 7.05
C ALA A 21 -8.30 -19.48 7.49
N ALA A 22 -7.21 -20.02 8.03
CA ALA A 22 -6.04 -19.23 8.45
C ALA A 22 -5.35 -18.52 7.27
N ILE A 23 -5.25 -19.17 6.10
CA ILE A 23 -4.68 -18.54 4.90
C ILE A 23 -5.58 -17.40 4.40
N ILE A 24 -6.90 -17.63 4.31
CA ILE A 24 -7.86 -16.61 3.88
C ILE A 24 -7.84 -15.40 4.82
N GLU A 25 -7.77 -15.64 6.13
CA GLU A 25 -7.67 -14.58 7.14
C GLU A 25 -6.36 -13.79 7.03
N ALA A 26 -5.23 -14.49 6.82
CA ALA A 26 -3.93 -13.86 6.60
C ALA A 26 -3.91 -13.01 5.33
N GLU A 27 -4.47 -13.49 4.22
CA GLU A 27 -4.57 -12.75 2.97
C GLU A 27 -5.45 -11.51 3.12
N ARG A 28 -6.63 -11.64 3.74
CA ARG A 28 -7.51 -10.50 4.01
C ARG A 28 -6.84 -9.45 4.88
N THR A 29 -6.16 -9.87 5.95
CA THR A 29 -5.44 -8.96 6.85
C THR A 29 -4.33 -8.21 6.11
N ARG A 30 -3.64 -8.91 5.20
CA ARG A 30 -2.61 -8.32 4.36
C ARG A 30 -3.21 -7.28 3.39
N GLU A 31 -4.30 -7.60 2.71
CA GLU A 31 -4.99 -6.66 1.82
C GLU A 31 -5.44 -5.40 2.55
N GLU A 32 -6.03 -5.55 3.75
CA GLU A 32 -6.45 -4.43 4.59
C GLU A 32 -5.25 -3.56 5.01
N ALA A 33 -4.13 -4.18 5.38
CA ALA A 33 -2.88 -3.48 5.71
C ALA A 33 -2.29 -2.75 4.50
N GLU A 34 -2.29 -3.36 3.31
CA GLU A 34 -1.82 -2.74 2.07
C GLU A 34 -2.69 -1.52 1.69
N GLN A 35 -4.01 -1.62 1.83
CA GLN A 35 -4.92 -0.50 1.61
C GLN A 35 -4.74 0.62 2.65
N ALA A 36 -4.53 0.28 3.92
CA ALA A 36 -4.21 1.26 4.96
C ALA A 36 -2.89 1.98 4.67
N ALA A 37 -1.85 1.24 4.27
CA ALA A 37 -0.56 1.79 3.86
C ALA A 37 -0.70 2.71 2.64
N ALA A 38 -1.51 2.34 1.65
CA ALA A 38 -1.78 3.18 0.48
C ALA A 38 -2.46 4.50 0.86
N ARG A 39 -3.45 4.45 1.77
CA ARG A 39 -4.12 5.65 2.30
C ARG A 39 -3.14 6.54 3.08
N ALA A 40 -2.31 5.95 3.93
CA ALA A 40 -1.27 6.68 4.67
C ALA A 40 -0.28 7.37 3.74
N ARG A 41 0.18 6.69 2.68
CA ARG A 41 1.09 7.28 1.67
C ARG A 41 0.44 8.46 0.94
N LYS A 42 -0.84 8.36 0.57
CA LYS A 42 -1.59 9.46 -0.07
C LYS A 42 -1.73 10.66 0.86
N ALA A 43 -2.08 10.43 2.12
CA ALA A 43 -2.20 11.49 3.13
C ALA A 43 -0.84 12.17 3.38
N LEU A 44 0.24 11.40 3.50
CA LEU A 44 1.60 11.91 3.66
C LEU A 44 2.01 12.77 2.45
N ALA A 45 1.75 12.31 1.22
CA ALA A 45 2.06 13.06 0.02
C ALA A 45 1.28 14.38 -0.07
N ALA A 46 0.01 14.39 0.33
CA ALA A 46 -0.80 15.61 0.38
C ALA A 46 -0.26 16.61 1.41
N ALA A 47 0.02 16.15 2.63
CA ALA A 47 0.59 16.98 3.70
C ALA A 47 1.99 17.51 3.32
N ALA A 48 2.83 16.65 2.76
CA ALA A 48 4.15 17.01 2.23
C ALA A 48 4.05 18.16 1.22
N ARG A 49 3.18 18.04 0.22
CA ARG A 49 2.97 19.08 -0.79
C ARG A 49 2.53 20.40 -0.16
N GLU A 50 1.58 20.37 0.77
CA GLU A 50 1.08 21.60 1.40
C GLU A 50 2.16 22.29 2.25
N LEU A 51 2.92 21.52 3.04
CA LEU A 51 3.99 22.06 3.87
C LEU A 51 5.12 22.64 3.00
N THR A 52 5.53 21.94 1.94
CA THR A 52 6.63 22.40 1.06
C THR A 52 6.33 23.69 0.29
N LYS A 53 5.08 24.19 0.28
CA LYS A 53 4.76 25.53 -0.25
C LYS A 53 5.31 26.66 0.61
N LYS A 54 5.47 26.44 1.92
CA LYS A 54 5.83 27.47 2.91
C LYS A 54 7.14 27.19 3.62
N VAL A 55 7.54 25.93 3.73
CA VAL A 55 8.77 25.50 4.43
C VAL A 55 9.65 24.63 3.54
N THR A 56 10.90 24.41 3.95
CA THR A 56 11.81 23.55 3.19
C THR A 56 11.41 22.07 3.29
N VAL A 57 11.88 21.24 2.35
CA VAL A 57 11.70 19.78 2.38
C VAL A 57 12.22 19.15 3.67
N ARG A 58 13.29 19.72 4.24
CA ARG A 58 13.88 19.26 5.51
C ARG A 58 12.94 19.53 6.68
N ASP A 59 12.39 20.74 6.74
CA ASP A 59 11.49 21.16 7.82
C ASP A 59 10.14 20.45 7.73
N ALA A 60 9.60 20.30 6.51
CA ALA A 60 8.40 19.50 6.26
C ALA A 60 8.60 18.04 6.71
N GLY A 61 9.78 17.45 6.46
CA GLY A 61 10.14 16.13 6.95
C GLY A 61 10.16 16.05 8.48
N ALA A 62 10.76 17.04 9.15
CA ALA A 62 10.78 17.11 10.61
C ALA A 62 9.35 17.23 11.19
N MET A 63 8.48 18.04 10.60
CA MET A 63 7.09 18.22 11.02
C MET A 63 6.23 16.97 10.81
N LEU A 64 6.51 16.19 9.77
CA LEU A 64 5.79 14.96 9.45
C LEU A 64 6.45 13.71 10.07
N HIS A 65 7.50 13.87 10.88
CA HIS A 65 8.28 12.78 11.47
C HIS A 65 8.79 11.75 10.44
N VAL A 66 9.16 12.22 9.25
CA VAL A 66 9.68 11.39 8.16
C VAL A 66 10.98 11.95 7.61
N SER A 67 11.75 11.09 6.94
CA SER A 67 13.00 11.52 6.31
C SER A 67 12.71 12.52 5.17
N HIS A 68 13.56 13.53 5.02
CA HIS A 68 13.50 14.48 3.91
C HIS A 68 13.52 13.78 2.53
N GLN A 69 14.17 12.62 2.41
CA GLN A 69 14.16 11.81 1.18
C GLN A 69 12.76 11.27 0.83
N GLN A 70 11.95 10.97 1.85
CA GLN A 70 10.57 10.49 1.66
C GLN A 70 9.63 11.62 1.22
N ILE A 71 9.96 12.88 1.52
CA ILE A 71 9.26 14.09 1.06
C ILE A 71 9.74 14.54 -0.32
N ALA A 72 11.02 14.37 -0.64
CA ALA A 72 11.59 14.76 -1.93
C ALA A 72 11.03 13.95 -3.12
N LYS A 73 10.72 12.66 -2.92
CA LYS A 73 10.09 11.81 -3.95
C LYS A 73 8.71 12.32 -4.42
N PRO A 74 7.76 12.69 -3.53
CA PRO A 74 6.43 13.17 -3.92
C PRO A 74 6.34 14.64 -4.33
N ALA A 75 7.39 15.46 -4.10
CA ALA A 75 7.43 16.88 -4.43
C ALA A 75 8.73 17.22 -5.20
N PRO A 76 8.82 16.88 -6.50
CA PRO A 76 9.93 17.36 -7.31
C PRO A 76 9.89 18.89 -7.34
N LYS A 77 11.00 19.53 -6.97
CA LYS A 77 11.18 20.96 -7.22
C LYS A 77 11.01 21.14 -8.73
N GLY A 78 10.06 21.97 -9.14
CA GLY A 78 9.95 22.37 -10.54
C GLY A 78 11.29 22.95 -10.97
N SER A 79 11.89 22.33 -11.99
CA SER A 79 12.95 22.96 -12.77
C SER A 79 12.39 24.15 -13.55
#